data_AF-A0A258L049-F1
#
_entry.id   AF-A0A258L049-F1
#
_cell.length_a   1.000
_cell.length_b   1.000
_cell.length_c   1.000
_cell.angle_alpha   90.00
_cell.angle_beta   90.00
_cell.angle_gamma   90.00
#
_symmetry.space_group_name_H-M   'P 1'
#
loop_
_entity.id
_entity.type
_entity.pdbx_description
1 polymer ?
#
loop_
_entity_poly.entity_id
_entity_poly.type
_entity_poly.pdbx_seq_one_letter_code
_entity_poly.pdbx_strand_id
1 'polypeptide(L)'
;MSDGPFSSPLPKKHWRSVAERAATPSYTVTELREAIPASFISECRELPEGILKKVKRVLSQDEPDGLNVRTIPDEIARLRRDVAHLPLAASILDGVQDALERGHEGVDALVKGAAAALDRCYAENARAIEEYAQLDRRDEALTQYVRQRLEDAALGETELEAVARALVKEGEAIAATPPKHDDIMDGPLIGDDDDE
;
A
#
# COMPACT_ATOMS: atom_id res chain seq x y z
N MET A 1 -9.02 38.44 2.69
CA MET A 1 -8.68 37.23 1.93
C MET A 1 -7.57 36.55 2.71
N SER A 2 -7.90 35.52 3.50
CA SER A 2 -6.91 34.76 4.25
C SER A 2 -6.30 33.73 3.32
N ASP A 3 -5.10 33.99 2.82
CA ASP A 3 -4.19 32.89 2.52
C ASP A 3 -3.90 32.20 3.85
N GLY A 4 -4.58 31.09 4.10
CA GLY A 4 -4.17 30.15 5.13
C GLY A 4 -2.74 29.68 4.86
N PRO A 5 -2.05 29.06 5.83
CA PRO A 5 -0.67 28.63 5.65
C PRO A 5 -0.63 27.47 4.65
N PHE A 6 -0.67 27.78 3.34
CA PHE A 6 -0.48 26.83 2.26
C PHE A 6 1.01 26.45 2.25
N SER A 7 1.39 25.60 3.20
CA SER A 7 2.52 24.73 2.97
C SER A 7 2.05 23.77 1.88
N SER A 8 2.49 24.02 0.65
CA SER A 8 2.44 23.02 -0.40
C SER A 8 2.84 21.68 0.22
N PRO A 9 2.01 20.64 0.20
CA PRO A 9 2.43 19.39 0.79
C PRO A 9 3.59 18.90 -0.05
N LEU A 10 4.80 18.96 0.53
CA LEU A 10 5.95 18.25 -0.02
C LEU A 10 5.48 16.84 -0.37
N PRO A 11 5.92 16.26 -1.50
CA PRO A 11 5.61 14.88 -1.81
C PRO A 11 5.91 14.01 -0.58
N LYS A 12 5.00 13.08 -0.29
CA LYS A 12 5.22 12.08 0.76
C LYS A 12 6.62 11.51 0.59
N LYS A 13 7.31 11.21 1.71
CA LYS A 13 8.72 10.81 1.69
C LYS A 13 8.99 9.70 0.67
N HIS A 14 8.07 8.74 0.56
CA HIS A 14 8.16 7.60 -0.36
C HIS A 14 8.02 7.99 -1.84
N TRP A 15 7.38 9.12 -2.15
CA TRP A 15 7.15 9.62 -3.51
C TRP A 15 8.20 10.64 -3.97
N ARG A 16 9.17 11.01 -3.12
CA ARG A 16 10.22 11.98 -3.50
C ARG A 16 11.08 11.50 -4.66
N SER A 17 11.37 10.19 -4.74
CA SER A 17 12.13 9.66 -5.86
C SER A 17 11.36 9.76 -7.18
N VAL A 18 10.04 9.55 -7.16
CA VAL A 18 9.17 9.76 -8.32
C VAL A 18 9.16 11.25 -8.71
N ALA A 19 9.03 12.15 -7.74
CA ALA A 19 9.07 13.59 -7.97
C ALA A 19 10.38 14.06 -8.61
N GLU A 20 11.52 13.61 -8.07
CA GLU A 20 12.85 13.94 -8.58
C GLU A 20 13.05 13.44 -10.03
N ARG A 21 12.67 12.18 -10.29
CA ARG A 21 12.76 11.58 -11.63
C ARG A 21 11.82 12.25 -12.64
N ALA A 22 10.63 12.69 -12.21
CA ALA A 22 9.69 13.40 -13.06
C ALA A 22 10.20 14.80 -13.44
N ALA A 23 10.85 15.50 -12.50
CA ALA A 23 11.36 16.85 -12.72
C ALA A 23 12.72 16.91 -13.45
N THR A 24 13.39 15.75 -13.65
CA THR A 24 14.77 15.71 -14.13
C THR A 24 14.86 15.04 -15.52
N PRO A 25 15.27 15.78 -16.58
CA PRO A 25 15.31 15.26 -17.95
C PRO A 25 16.26 14.10 -18.22
N SER A 26 17.28 13.89 -17.36
CA SER A 26 18.22 12.78 -17.52
C SER A 26 17.62 11.41 -17.26
N TYR A 27 16.51 11.34 -16.52
CA TYR A 27 15.77 10.08 -16.35
C TYR A 27 14.81 9.87 -17.51
N THR A 28 14.69 8.63 -17.95
CA THR A 28 13.69 8.18 -18.92
C THR A 28 12.32 8.00 -18.27
N VAL A 29 11.26 7.92 -19.08
CA VAL A 29 9.91 7.57 -18.59
C VAL A 29 9.89 6.16 -18.00
N THR A 30 10.67 5.23 -18.56
CA THR A 30 10.81 3.87 -18.03
C THR A 30 11.40 3.87 -16.62
N GLU A 31 12.50 4.60 -16.39
CA GLU A 31 13.09 4.70 -15.05
C GLU A 31 12.15 5.39 -14.05
N LEU A 32 11.35 6.37 -14.51
CA LEU A 32 10.29 6.96 -13.68
C LEU A 32 9.23 5.92 -13.32
N ARG A 33 8.75 5.15 -14.31
CA ARG A 33 7.76 4.08 -14.13
C ARG A 33 8.22 3.02 -13.13
N GLU A 34 9.49 2.62 -13.19
CA GLU A 34 10.09 1.65 -12.27
C GLU A 34 10.15 2.12 -10.81
N ALA A 35 10.13 3.44 -10.56
CA ALA A 35 10.11 3.99 -9.20
C ALA A 35 8.73 3.92 -8.53
N ILE A 36 7.65 3.79 -9.32
CA ILE A 36 6.27 3.82 -8.82
C ILE A 36 5.97 2.62 -7.90
N PRO A 37 6.25 1.35 -8.28
CA PRO A 37 5.99 0.20 -7.41
C PRO A 37 6.68 0.28 -6.05
N ALA A 38 7.91 0.79 -5.99
CA ALA A 38 8.63 0.95 -4.73
C ALA A 38 7.96 1.97 -3.78
N SER A 39 7.37 3.02 -4.36
CA SER A 39 6.60 4.03 -3.62
C SER A 39 5.32 3.40 -3.05
N PHE A 40 4.61 2.60 -3.84
CA PHE A 40 3.43 1.86 -3.36
C PHE A 40 3.75 0.89 -2.24
N ILE A 41 4.81 0.08 -2.37
CA ILE A 41 5.22 -0.85 -1.32
C ILE A 41 5.47 -0.10 0.00
N SER A 42 6.13 1.06 -0.09
CA SER A 42 6.41 1.88 1.08
C SER A 42 5.13 2.48 1.69
N GLU A 43 4.18 2.91 0.86
CA GLU A 43 2.86 3.37 1.29
C GLU A 43 2.07 2.24 1.99
N CYS A 44 2.13 1.02 1.45
CA CYS A 44 1.46 -0.14 2.00
C CYS A 44 2.05 -0.62 3.33
N ARG A 45 3.31 -0.28 3.65
CA ARG A 45 3.89 -0.56 4.97
C ARG A 45 3.26 0.26 6.10
N GLU A 46 2.55 1.34 5.77
CA GLU A 46 1.81 2.15 6.75
C GLU A 46 0.41 1.59 7.03
N LEU A 47 0.00 0.53 6.32
CA LEU A 47 -1.26 -0.17 6.60
C LEU A 47 -1.22 -0.87 7.97
N PRO A 48 -2.36 -0.99 8.66
CA PRO A 48 -2.42 -1.75 9.91
C PRO A 48 -1.96 -3.19 9.70
N GLU A 49 -1.18 -3.68 10.65
CA GLU A 49 -0.61 -5.02 10.58
C GLU A 49 -1.71 -6.08 10.35
N GLY A 50 -1.50 -6.93 9.34
CA GLY A 50 -2.40 -8.02 9.01
C GLY A 50 -3.76 -7.60 8.44
N ILE A 51 -4.01 -6.33 8.09
CA ILE A 51 -5.30 -5.91 7.51
C ILE A 51 -5.64 -6.69 6.25
N LEU A 52 -4.69 -6.86 5.32
CA LEU A 52 -4.93 -7.60 4.07
C LEU A 52 -5.23 -9.08 4.34
N LYS A 53 -4.58 -9.68 5.35
CA LYS A 53 -4.85 -11.05 5.80
C LYS A 53 -6.25 -11.18 6.41
N LYS A 54 -6.69 -10.20 7.20
CA LYS A 54 -8.06 -10.15 7.75
C LYS A 54 -9.10 -10.06 6.65
N VAL A 55 -8.90 -9.17 5.67
CA VAL A 55 -9.79 -9.02 4.52
C VAL A 55 -9.87 -10.32 3.72
N LYS A 56 -8.72 -10.93 3.42
CA LYS A 56 -8.68 -12.23 2.73
C LYS A 56 -9.46 -13.31 3.46
N ARG A 57 -9.36 -13.39 4.80
CA ARG A 57 -10.14 -14.34 5.62
C ARG A 57 -11.65 -14.10 5.51
N VAL A 58 -12.08 -12.84 5.61
CA VAL A 58 -13.50 -12.47 5.44
C VAL A 58 -14.00 -12.91 4.06
N LEU A 59 -13.22 -12.66 3.00
CA LEU A 59 -13.57 -13.00 1.62
C LEU A 59 -13.52 -14.50 1.33
N SER A 60 -12.76 -15.29 2.10
CA SER A 60 -12.65 -16.75 1.93
C SER A 60 -13.71 -17.53 2.71
N GLN A 61 -14.51 -16.86 3.55
CA GLN A 61 -15.47 -17.49 4.46
C GLN A 61 -14.85 -18.55 5.39
N ASP A 62 -13.57 -18.42 5.72
CA ASP A 62 -12.82 -19.37 6.56
C ASP A 62 -13.20 -19.33 8.06
N GLU A 63 -14.36 -18.78 8.45
CA GLU A 63 -14.84 -18.88 9.84
C GLU A 63 -15.64 -20.18 10.06
N PRO A 64 -15.19 -21.09 10.95
CA PRO A 64 -15.89 -22.33 11.25
C PRO A 64 -17.05 -22.20 12.24
N ASP A 65 -17.37 -21.02 12.77
CA ASP A 65 -18.33 -20.91 13.87
C ASP A 65 -19.68 -20.37 13.42
N GLY A 66 -20.67 -21.26 13.40
CA GLY A 66 -22.07 -21.05 13.01
C GLY A 66 -22.88 -20.12 13.92
N LEU A 67 -22.26 -19.09 14.49
CA LEU A 67 -22.86 -18.09 15.39
C LEU A 67 -22.75 -16.65 14.87
N ASN A 68 -21.94 -16.37 13.84
CA ASN A 68 -21.85 -15.04 13.23
C ASN A 68 -22.72 -14.96 11.96
N VAL A 69 -23.88 -14.29 12.06
CA VAL A 69 -24.85 -14.06 10.97
C VAL A 69 -24.42 -12.92 10.03
N ARG A 70 -23.17 -12.46 10.09
CA ARG A 70 -22.74 -11.28 9.34
C ARG A 70 -22.34 -11.65 7.92
N THR A 71 -22.84 -10.89 6.97
CA THR A 71 -22.51 -11.08 5.56
C THR A 71 -21.11 -10.55 5.27
N ILE A 72 -20.48 -11.00 4.17
CA ILE A 72 -19.19 -10.47 3.71
C ILE A 72 -19.26 -8.93 3.58
N PRO A 73 -20.28 -8.32 2.92
CA PRO A 73 -20.42 -6.87 2.88
C PRO A 73 -20.43 -6.19 4.26
N ASP A 74 -21.08 -6.78 5.27
CA ASP A 74 -21.15 -6.21 6.62
C ASP A 74 -19.78 -6.20 7.31
N GLU A 75 -19.02 -7.29 7.18
CA GLU A 75 -17.67 -7.38 7.75
C GLU A 75 -16.68 -6.46 7.02
N ILE A 76 -16.76 -6.34 5.69
CA ILE A 76 -15.96 -5.37 4.94
C ILE A 76 -16.31 -3.94 5.35
N ALA A 77 -17.59 -3.60 5.47
CA ALA A 77 -18.04 -2.28 5.92
C ALA A 77 -17.59 -1.97 7.36
N ARG A 78 -17.52 -2.98 8.22
CA ARG A 78 -16.96 -2.85 9.57
C ARG A 78 -15.46 -2.56 9.53
N LEU A 79 -14.67 -3.39 8.83
CA LEU A 79 -13.23 -3.17 8.68
C LEU A 79 -12.95 -1.77 8.12
N ARG A 80 -13.81 -1.30 7.20
CA ARG A 80 -13.70 0.02 6.57
C ARG A 80 -13.86 1.17 7.56
N ARG A 81 -14.73 1.01 8.57
CA ARG A 81 -14.87 1.98 9.67
C ARG A 81 -13.64 1.98 10.58
N ASP A 82 -13.10 0.80 10.87
CA ASP A 82 -11.93 0.65 11.75
C ASP A 82 -10.68 1.35 11.17
N VAL A 83 -10.55 1.38 9.85
CA VAL A 83 -9.41 2.01 9.15
C VAL A 83 -9.77 3.34 8.47
N ALA A 84 -10.89 3.98 8.83
CA ALA A 84 -11.36 5.19 8.15
C ALA A 84 -10.39 6.39 8.21
N HIS A 85 -9.48 6.39 9.18
CA HIS A 85 -8.44 7.39 9.35
C HIS A 85 -7.17 7.12 8.49
N LEU A 86 -7.13 6.00 7.77
CA LEU A 86 -6.01 5.56 6.95
C LEU A 86 -6.45 5.50 5.47
N PRO A 87 -6.19 6.54 4.66
CA PRO A 87 -6.77 6.70 3.33
C PRO A 87 -6.58 5.50 2.40
N LEU A 88 -5.37 4.93 2.36
CA LEU A 88 -5.08 3.78 1.50
C LEU A 88 -5.84 2.52 1.95
N ALA A 89 -5.84 2.22 3.25
CA ALA A 89 -6.56 1.06 3.79
C ALA A 89 -8.07 1.17 3.53
N ALA A 90 -8.61 2.37 3.76
CA ALA A 90 -9.97 2.73 3.44
C ALA A 90 -10.30 2.53 1.95
N SER A 91 -9.46 3.07 1.07
CA SER A 91 -9.67 2.95 -0.38
C SER A 91 -9.57 1.51 -0.89
N ILE A 92 -8.71 0.67 -0.28
CA ILE A 92 -8.65 -0.76 -0.61
C ILE A 92 -9.99 -1.41 -0.30
N LEU A 93 -10.56 -1.17 0.87
CA LEU A 93 -11.83 -1.75 1.28
C LEU A 93 -13.01 -1.24 0.46
N ASP A 94 -13.03 0.05 0.11
CA ASP A 94 -14.02 0.62 -0.81
C ASP A 94 -13.92 -0.08 -2.18
N GLY A 95 -12.71 -0.27 -2.70
CA GLY A 95 -12.47 -1.01 -3.94
C GLY A 95 -12.86 -2.49 -3.86
N VAL A 96 -12.72 -3.13 -2.70
CA VAL A 96 -13.18 -4.50 -2.47
C VAL A 96 -14.70 -4.57 -2.53
N GLN A 97 -15.42 -3.61 -1.94
CA GLN A 97 -16.87 -3.53 -2.04
C GLN A 97 -17.31 -3.35 -3.50
N ASP A 98 -16.68 -2.41 -4.22
CA ASP A 98 -16.95 -2.20 -5.66
C ASP A 98 -16.72 -3.48 -6.48
N ALA A 99 -15.66 -4.25 -6.17
CA ALA A 99 -15.34 -5.49 -6.86
C ALA A 99 -16.38 -6.60 -6.55
N LEU A 100 -16.82 -6.72 -5.30
CA LEU A 100 -17.89 -7.65 -4.90
C LEU A 100 -19.21 -7.33 -5.62
N GLU A 101 -19.58 -6.05 -5.71
CA GLU A 101 -20.78 -5.59 -6.43
C GLU A 101 -20.74 -5.93 -7.92
N ARG A 102 -19.54 -6.00 -8.51
CA ARG A 102 -19.31 -6.41 -9.90
C ARG A 102 -19.25 -7.92 -10.10
N GLY A 103 -19.44 -8.71 -9.04
CA GLY A 103 -19.45 -10.17 -9.09
C GLY A 103 -18.06 -10.82 -8.99
N HIS A 104 -17.02 -10.08 -8.59
CA HIS A 104 -15.74 -10.68 -8.23
C HIS A 104 -15.84 -11.29 -6.83
N GLU A 105 -15.10 -12.37 -6.57
CA GLU A 105 -15.15 -13.10 -5.31
C GLU A 105 -13.74 -13.40 -4.76
N GLY A 106 -13.68 -13.71 -3.46
CA GLY A 106 -12.46 -14.21 -2.81
C GLY A 106 -11.23 -13.29 -3.01
N VAL A 107 -10.10 -13.91 -3.34
CA VAL A 107 -8.83 -13.19 -3.57
C VAL A 107 -8.90 -12.28 -4.79
N ASP A 108 -9.72 -12.60 -5.79
CA ASP A 108 -9.84 -11.76 -6.99
C ASP A 108 -10.46 -10.39 -6.65
N ALA A 109 -11.52 -10.39 -5.84
CA ALA A 109 -12.12 -9.15 -5.32
C ALA A 109 -11.10 -8.31 -4.52
N LEU A 110 -10.24 -8.95 -3.72
CA LEU A 110 -9.17 -8.26 -2.99
C LEU A 110 -8.14 -7.62 -3.93
N VAL A 111 -7.70 -8.36 -4.94
CA VAL A 111 -6.72 -7.86 -5.92
C VAL A 111 -7.29 -6.69 -6.71
N LYS A 112 -8.52 -6.82 -7.21
CA LYS A 112 -9.21 -5.75 -7.94
C LYS A 112 -9.40 -4.50 -7.08
N GLY A 113 -9.85 -4.68 -5.84
CA GLY A 113 -10.01 -3.57 -4.90
C GLY A 113 -8.70 -2.87 -4.55
N ALA A 114 -7.64 -3.63 -4.32
CA ALA A 114 -6.32 -3.09 -4.05
C ALA A 114 -5.74 -2.36 -5.29
N ALA A 115 -5.87 -2.91 -6.49
CA ALA A 115 -5.42 -2.26 -7.73
C ALA A 115 -6.14 -0.92 -7.95
N ALA A 116 -7.46 -0.86 -7.75
CA ALA A 116 -8.23 0.38 -7.84
C ALA A 116 -7.78 1.42 -6.78
N ALA A 117 -7.42 0.98 -5.58
CA ALA A 117 -6.89 1.87 -4.55
C ALA A 117 -5.49 2.41 -4.88
N LEU A 118 -4.63 1.59 -5.48
CA LEU A 118 -3.31 2.01 -5.95
C LEU A 118 -3.42 3.04 -7.08
N ASP A 119 -4.38 2.88 -7.99
CA ASP A 119 -4.65 3.85 -9.05
C ASP A 119 -5.06 5.22 -8.49
N ARG A 120 -6.00 5.24 -7.54
CA ARG A 120 -6.39 6.48 -6.83
C ARG A 120 -5.20 7.09 -6.09
N CYS A 121 -4.42 6.26 -5.38
CA CYS A 121 -3.22 6.69 -4.68
C CYS A 121 -2.20 7.32 -5.63
N TYR A 122 -2.02 6.74 -6.81
CA TYR A 122 -1.15 7.31 -7.84
C TYR A 122 -1.66 8.66 -8.31
N ALA A 123 -2.94 8.78 -8.68
CA ALA A 123 -3.53 10.03 -9.16
C ALA A 123 -3.39 11.17 -8.12
N GLU A 124 -3.64 10.87 -6.83
CA GLU A 124 -3.48 11.82 -5.74
C GLU A 124 -2.02 12.28 -5.58
N ASN A 125 -1.07 11.34 -5.60
CA ASN A 125 0.35 11.69 -5.44
C ASN A 125 0.95 12.36 -6.68
N ALA A 126 0.54 11.95 -7.89
CA ALA A 126 0.94 12.60 -9.13
C ALA A 126 0.52 14.07 -9.14
N ARG A 127 -0.72 14.35 -8.71
CA ARG A 127 -1.22 15.72 -8.54
C ARG A 127 -0.42 16.50 -7.49
N ALA A 128 -0.11 15.89 -6.34
CA ALA A 128 0.70 16.54 -5.32
C ALA A 128 2.13 16.86 -5.80
N ILE A 129 2.73 15.99 -6.63
CA ILE A 129 4.04 16.22 -7.25
C ILE A 129 3.97 17.38 -8.25
N GLU A 130 2.92 17.44 -9.05
CA GLU A 130 2.69 18.54 -9.99
C GLU A 130 2.53 19.89 -9.25
N GLU A 131 1.66 19.93 -8.23
CA GLU A 131 1.45 21.12 -7.39
C GLU A 131 2.77 21.55 -6.71
N TYR A 132 3.58 20.59 -6.27
CA TYR A 132 4.92 20.86 -5.75
C TYR A 132 5.85 21.48 -6.80
N ALA A 133 5.89 20.97 -8.03
CA ALA A 133 6.69 21.54 -9.12
C ALA A 133 6.27 22.97 -9.45
N GLN A 134 4.96 23.23 -9.46
CA GLN A 134 4.40 24.57 -9.67
C GLN A 134 4.85 25.55 -8.60
N LEU A 135 4.84 25.14 -7.33
CA LEU A 135 5.16 26.02 -6.20
C LEU A 135 6.67 26.21 -5.97
N ASP A 136 7.48 25.18 -6.22
CA ASP A 136 8.94 25.23 -6.05
C ASP A 136 9.60 26.17 -7.06
N ARG A 137 9.22 26.09 -8.34
CA ARG A 137 9.91 26.82 -9.41
C ARG A 137 9.11 27.95 -10.04
N ARG A 138 7.80 28.01 -9.79
CA ARG A 138 6.87 28.94 -10.47
C ARG A 138 7.04 28.91 -11.99
N ASP A 139 7.34 27.73 -12.52
CA ASP A 139 7.65 27.47 -13.92
C ASP A 139 6.54 26.59 -14.50
N GLU A 140 5.70 27.21 -15.32
CA GLU A 140 4.58 26.57 -16.00
C GLU A 140 5.07 25.47 -16.97
N ALA A 141 6.20 25.68 -17.64
CA ALA A 141 6.76 24.71 -18.59
C ALA A 141 7.26 23.46 -17.86
N LEU A 142 7.93 23.65 -16.71
CA LEU A 142 8.33 22.52 -15.85
C LEU A 142 7.11 21.77 -15.31
N THR A 143 6.06 22.50 -14.90
CA THR A 143 4.83 21.90 -14.36
C THR A 143 4.17 21.01 -15.41
N GLN A 144 4.00 21.52 -16.64
CA GLN A 144 3.46 20.77 -17.76
C GLN A 144 4.34 19.56 -18.13
N TYR A 145 5.66 19.74 -18.12
CA TYR A 145 6.62 18.68 -18.36
C TYR A 145 6.51 17.55 -17.33
N VAL A 146 6.43 17.88 -16.04
CA VAL A 146 6.25 16.91 -14.94
C VAL A 146 4.91 16.17 -15.10
N ARG A 147 3.82 16.90 -15.38
CA ARG A 147 2.49 16.31 -15.59
C ARG A 147 2.53 15.28 -16.72
N GLN A 148 3.02 15.65 -17.90
CA GLN A 148 3.07 14.76 -19.05
C GLN A 148 3.89 13.50 -18.74
N ARG A 149 5.02 13.65 -18.05
CA ARG A 149 5.86 12.50 -17.70
C ARG A 149 5.23 11.55 -16.70
N LEU A 150 4.46 12.08 -15.75
CA LEU A 150 3.68 11.26 -14.84
C LEU A 150 2.60 10.50 -15.62
N GLU A 151 1.83 11.19 -16.47
CA GLU A 151 0.83 10.56 -17.35
C GLU A 151 1.44 9.43 -18.21
N ASP A 152 2.59 9.67 -18.83
CA ASP A 152 3.31 8.67 -19.65
C ASP A 152 3.84 7.48 -18.80
N ALA A 153 4.14 7.71 -17.52
CA ALA A 153 4.66 6.70 -16.60
C ALA A 153 3.55 5.94 -15.85
N ALA A 154 2.28 6.33 -15.98
CA ALA A 154 1.16 5.71 -15.26
C ALA A 154 1.04 4.20 -15.56
N LEU A 155 0.81 3.39 -14.52
CA LEU A 155 0.67 1.95 -14.65
C LEU A 155 -0.71 1.58 -15.20
N GLY A 156 -0.79 0.63 -16.13
CA GLY A 156 -2.07 0.11 -16.60
C GLY A 156 -2.71 -0.85 -15.59
N GLU A 157 -3.98 -1.21 -15.83
CA GLU A 157 -4.75 -2.10 -14.94
C GLU A 157 -4.01 -3.42 -14.64
N THR A 158 -3.47 -4.08 -15.66
CA THR A 158 -2.74 -5.35 -15.50
C THR A 158 -1.49 -5.22 -14.64
N GLU A 159 -0.76 -4.10 -14.73
CA GLU A 159 0.43 -3.85 -13.91
C GLU A 159 0.05 -3.50 -12.47
N LEU A 160 -1.01 -2.70 -12.29
CA LEU A 160 -1.54 -2.40 -10.96
C LEU A 160 -2.04 -3.66 -10.25
N GLU A 161 -2.69 -4.57 -10.98
CA GLU A 161 -3.05 -5.88 -10.44
C GLU A 161 -1.83 -6.73 -10.07
N ALA A 162 -0.76 -6.70 -10.88
CA ALA A 162 0.46 -7.43 -10.57
C ALA A 162 1.09 -6.90 -9.26
N VAL A 163 1.13 -5.58 -9.08
CA VAL A 163 1.58 -4.93 -7.83
C VAL A 163 0.64 -5.31 -6.67
N ALA A 164 -0.68 -5.24 -6.86
CA ALA A 164 -1.66 -5.61 -5.86
C ALA A 164 -1.53 -7.08 -5.42
N ARG A 165 -1.32 -8.02 -6.36
CA ARG A 165 -1.06 -9.44 -6.05
C ARG A 165 0.20 -9.62 -5.23
N ALA A 166 1.28 -8.92 -5.59
CA ALA A 166 2.53 -8.94 -4.81
C ALA A 166 2.30 -8.43 -3.39
N LEU A 167 1.58 -7.32 -3.20
CA LEU A 167 1.26 -6.75 -1.90
C LEU A 167 0.37 -7.67 -1.05
N VAL A 168 -0.66 -8.28 -1.65
CA VAL A 168 -1.52 -9.26 -0.96
C VAL A 168 -0.69 -10.45 -0.47
N LYS A 169 0.28 -10.91 -1.27
CA LYS A 169 1.19 -12.00 -0.90
C LYS A 169 2.21 -11.57 0.17
N GLU A 170 2.80 -10.38 0.06
CA GLU A 170 3.76 -9.87 1.04
C GLU A 170 3.10 -9.54 2.39
N GLY A 171 1.85 -9.05 2.37
CA GLY A 171 1.05 -8.85 3.58
C GLY A 171 0.82 -10.13 4.37
N GLU A 172 0.92 -11.31 3.74
CA GLU A 172 0.91 -12.60 4.42
C GLU A 172 2.25 -12.91 5.10
N ALA A 173 3.36 -12.56 4.46
CA ALA A 173 4.71 -12.78 4.96
C ALA A 173 5.05 -11.88 6.16
N ILE A 174 4.62 -10.61 6.14
CA ILE A 174 4.84 -9.66 7.24
C ILE A 174 4.03 -10.06 8.49
N ALA A 175 2.83 -10.64 8.32
CA ALA A 175 1.98 -11.10 9.41
C ALA A 175 2.35 -12.52 9.92
N ALA A 176 3.33 -13.19 9.32
CA ALA A 176 3.89 -14.42 9.82
C ALA A 176 5.11 -14.06 10.68
N THR A 177 4.91 -13.95 11.99
CA THR A 177 6.03 -13.81 12.93
C THR A 177 7.05 -14.93 12.64
N PRO A 178 8.35 -14.62 12.43
CA PRO A 178 9.35 -15.68 12.35
C PRO A 178 9.31 -16.47 13.67
N PRO A 179 9.42 -17.82 13.64
CA PRO A 179 9.45 -18.59 14.87
C PRO A 179 10.57 -18.05 15.76
N LYS A 180 10.21 -17.66 16.99
CA LYS A 180 11.21 -17.44 18.04
C LYS A 180 11.98 -18.74 18.21
N HIS A 181 13.23 -18.75 17.77
CA HIS A 181 14.21 -19.68 18.32
C HIS A 181 14.53 -19.20 19.73
N ASP A 182 13.79 -19.71 20.71
CA ASP A 182 14.23 -19.72 22.11
C ASP A 182 15.25 -20.84 22.26
N ASP A 183 16.45 -20.65 21.70
CA ASP A 183 17.60 -21.52 21.94
C ASP A 183 18.75 -20.65 22.46
N ILE A 184 18.77 -20.41 23.78
CA ILE A 184 19.97 -20.32 24.64
C ILE A 184 19.44 -20.44 26.08
N MET A 185 19.18 -21.67 26.50
CA MET A 185 19.21 -22.10 27.90
C MET A 185 19.71 -23.53 27.90
N ASP A 186 21.00 -23.71 27.67
CA ASP A 186 21.74 -24.84 28.25
C ASP A 186 23.23 -24.45 28.34
N GLY A 187 23.56 -23.74 29.42
CA GLY A 187 24.94 -23.59 29.84
C GLY A 187 25.38 -24.86 30.54
N PRO A 188 26.58 -25.40 30.27
CA PRO A 188 27.00 -26.67 30.83
C PRO A 188 27.08 -26.59 32.37
N LEU A 189 26.38 -27.51 33.04
CA LEU A 189 26.65 -27.89 34.42
C LEU A 189 28.10 -28.38 34.50
N ILE A 190 28.98 -27.55 35.03
CA ILE A 190 30.27 -28.01 35.55
C ILE A 190 29.92 -28.83 36.79
N GLY A 191 29.79 -30.14 36.59
CA GLY A 191 29.83 -31.11 37.67
C GLY A 191 31.27 -31.21 38.14
N ASP A 192 31.48 -30.80 39.39
CA ASP A 192 32.58 -31.28 40.21
C ASP A 192 32.48 -32.80 40.28
N ASP A 193 33.51 -33.51 39.81
CA ASP A 193 33.79 -34.87 40.26
C ASP A 193 35.28 -34.94 40.57
N ASP A 194 35.55 -34.85 41.88
CA ASP A 194 36.66 -35.51 42.55
C ASP A 194 36.71 -36.98 42.10
N ASP A 195 37.91 -37.51 41.84
CA ASP A 195 38.22 -38.90 42.15
C ASP A 195 39.75 -39.12 42.25
N GLU A 196 40.09 -39.95 43.24
CA GLU A 196 41.37 -40.36 43.84
C GLU A 196 42.58 -40.66 42.93
#